data_AF-I7GN61-F1
#
_entry.id   AF-I7GN61-F1
#
_cell.length_a   1.000
_cell.length_b   1.000
_cell.length_c   1.000
_cell.angle_alpha   90.00
_cell.angle_beta   90.00
_cell.angle_gamma   90.00
#
_symmetry.space_group_name_H-M   'P 1'
#
loop_
_entity.id
_entity.type
_entity.pdbx_description
1 polymer ?
#
loop_
_entity_poly.entity_id
_entity_poly.type
_entity_poly.pdbx_seq_one_letter_code
_entity_poly.pdbx_strand_id
1 'polypeptide(L)'
;MASTLAADLSTAKGDVICYYGNRGEPDPIVLTPGTYGLSNALLETPWRKLCFGKQLFLEAVGRSQALPKDVLIANLLDVLNNEEAQLPDPAIEDQGGEYVQPVLSKYAAVCVRCPGYGTRTNTIILVDADGRVTFTERSMMDKDLSRWETRTYEFTLQN
;
A
#
# COMPACT_ATOMS: atom_id res chain seq x y z
N MET A 1 -4.84 -11.57 3.00
CA MET A 1 -4.19 -10.48 2.24
C MET A 1 -3.68 -9.49 3.26
N ALA A 2 -2.38 -9.20 3.33
CA ALA A 2 -1.92 -8.04 4.08
C ALA A 2 -1.72 -6.93 3.06
N SER A 3 -2.77 -6.17 2.81
CA SER A 3 -2.76 -5.04 1.87
C SER A 3 -2.42 -3.80 2.67
N THR A 4 -1.20 -3.27 2.53
CA THR A 4 -0.91 -1.90 2.91
C THR A 4 -0.90 -1.08 1.62
N LEU A 5 -1.86 -0.17 1.47
CA LEU A 5 -1.89 0.77 0.34
C LEU A 5 -1.63 2.17 0.89
N ALA A 6 -0.67 2.87 0.31
CA ALA A 6 -0.52 4.31 0.50
C ALA A 6 -1.00 5.00 -0.78
N ALA A 7 -1.92 5.95 -0.64
CA ALA A 7 -2.43 6.73 -1.76
C ALA A 7 -2.20 8.21 -1.45
N ASP A 8 -1.55 8.93 -2.37
CA ASP A 8 -1.52 10.39 -2.36
C ASP A 8 -2.58 10.91 -3.31
N LEU A 9 -3.54 11.66 -2.76
CA LEU A 9 -4.78 12.02 -3.43
C LEU A 9 -4.85 13.53 -3.66
N SER A 10 -5.13 13.92 -4.91
CA SER A 10 -5.39 15.30 -5.31
C SER A 10 -6.82 15.43 -5.84
N THR A 11 -7.51 16.50 -5.46
CA THR A 11 -8.85 16.85 -5.94
C THR A 11 -8.81 18.02 -6.92
N ALA A 12 -7.66 18.30 -7.55
CA ALA A 12 -7.46 19.47 -8.41
C ALA A 12 -8.42 19.55 -9.61
N LYS A 13 -9.02 18.44 -10.03
CA LYS A 13 -10.03 18.37 -11.10
C LYS A 13 -11.47 18.49 -10.60
N GLY A 14 -11.69 18.72 -9.30
CA GLY A 14 -13.02 18.77 -8.69
C GLY A 14 -13.58 17.40 -8.29
N ASP A 15 -12.78 16.34 -8.40
CA ASP A 15 -13.14 14.99 -7.99
C ASP A 15 -13.36 14.91 -6.48
N VAL A 16 -14.36 14.10 -6.08
CA VAL A 16 -14.62 13.77 -4.67
C VAL A 16 -14.15 12.34 -4.43
N ILE A 17 -13.26 12.16 -3.47
CA ILE A 17 -12.73 10.84 -3.10
C ILE A 17 -13.27 10.45 -1.73
N CYS A 18 -13.76 9.23 -1.63
CA CYS A 18 -14.39 8.73 -0.42
C CYS A 18 -13.75 7.40 0.02
N TYR A 19 -13.63 7.20 1.33
CA TYR A 19 -13.40 5.90 1.94
C TYR A 19 -14.74 5.29 2.34
N TYR A 20 -14.94 4.02 2.01
CA TYR A 20 -16.08 3.24 2.46
C TYR A 20 -15.65 1.79 2.70
N GLY A 21 -16.21 1.16 3.71
CA GLY A 21 -15.85 -0.19 4.12
C GLY A 21 -17.04 -0.98 4.64
N ASN A 22 -16.86 -2.28 4.82
CA ASN A 22 -17.87 -3.16 5.44
C ASN A 22 -17.89 -3.06 6.98
N ARG A 23 -17.07 -2.17 7.55
CA ARG A 23 -16.93 -1.86 8.98
C ARG A 23 -16.71 -0.35 9.09
N GLY A 24 -17.03 0.22 10.26
CA GLY A 24 -16.86 1.65 10.53
C GLY A 24 -18.14 2.43 10.28
N GLU A 25 -18.01 3.64 9.77
CA GLU A 25 -19.13 4.54 9.50
C GLU A 25 -20.09 3.94 8.45
N PRO A 26 -21.41 4.07 8.62
CA PRO A 26 -22.40 3.58 7.66
C PRO A 26 -22.42 4.39 6.37
N ASP A 27 -21.96 5.64 6.42
CA ASP A 27 -21.89 6.54 5.28
C ASP A 27 -20.44 6.69 4.76
N PRO A 28 -20.23 6.93 3.45
CA PRO A 28 -18.90 7.19 2.91
C PRO A 28 -18.23 8.41 3.56
N ILE A 29 -16.95 8.24 3.95
CA ILE A 29 -16.13 9.31 4.53
C ILE A 29 -15.45 10.07 3.39
N VAL A 30 -15.75 11.35 3.22
CA VAL A 30 -15.07 12.22 2.24
C VAL A 30 -13.64 12.48 2.68
N LEU A 31 -12.68 12.17 1.81
CA LEU A 31 -11.26 12.37 2.06
C LEU A 31 -10.81 13.72 1.51
N THR A 32 -10.13 14.51 2.34
CA THR A 32 -9.41 15.69 1.88
C THR A 32 -8.15 15.29 1.14
N PRO A 33 -7.58 16.13 0.26
CA PRO A 33 -6.29 15.87 -0.36
C PRO A 33 -5.22 15.52 0.68
N GLY A 34 -4.35 14.55 0.33
CA GLY A 34 -3.28 14.09 1.19
C GLY A 34 -3.00 12.60 1.08
N THR A 35 -2.13 12.11 1.96
CA THR A 35 -1.69 10.72 1.97
C THR A 35 -2.48 9.89 2.98
N TYR A 36 -3.03 8.77 2.54
CA TYR A 36 -3.76 7.82 3.37
C TYR A 36 -3.16 6.43 3.34
N GLY A 37 -3.07 5.80 4.50
CA GLY A 37 -2.72 4.40 4.73
C GLY A 37 -3.99 3.56 4.88
N LEU A 38 -4.09 2.55 4.02
CA LEU A 38 -5.18 1.58 4.04
C LEU A 38 -4.60 0.22 4.46
N SER A 39 -5.36 -0.47 5.29
CA SER A 39 -5.06 -1.84 5.73
C SER A 39 -6.34 -2.68 5.76
N ASN A 40 -6.27 -3.91 6.26
CA ASN A 40 -7.46 -4.70 6.55
C ASN A 40 -8.22 -4.25 7.82
N ALA A 41 -7.72 -3.21 8.49
CA ALA A 41 -8.43 -2.55 9.56
C ALA A 41 -9.18 -1.31 9.02
N LEU A 42 -9.76 -0.51 9.92
CA LEU A 42 -10.37 0.76 9.53
C LEU A 42 -9.30 1.72 8.97
N LEU A 43 -9.74 2.70 8.19
CA LEU A 43 -8.88 3.76 7.65
C LEU A 43 -7.94 4.32 8.73
N GLU A 44 -6.65 4.44 8.42
CA GLU A 44 -5.62 4.99 9.34
C GLU A 44 -5.51 4.28 10.71
N THR A 45 -5.96 3.03 10.84
CA THR A 45 -5.69 2.23 12.05
C THR A 45 -4.18 2.22 12.31
N PRO A 46 -3.69 2.61 13.50
CA PRO A 46 -2.29 2.96 13.73
C PRO A 46 -1.39 1.75 13.96
N TRP A 47 -1.45 0.77 13.06
CA TRP A 47 -0.48 -0.32 13.00
C TRP A 47 0.89 0.27 12.69
N ARG A 48 1.92 -0.10 13.45
CA ARG A 48 3.27 0.44 13.27
C ARG A 48 3.79 0.20 11.86
N LYS A 49 3.50 -0.97 11.28
CA LYS A 49 3.82 -1.27 9.87
C LYS A 49 3.15 -0.32 8.87
N LEU A 50 1.93 0.14 9.18
CA LEU A 50 1.19 1.08 8.32
C LEU A 50 1.84 2.46 8.41
N CYS A 51 2.10 2.94 9.63
CA CYS A 51 2.78 4.22 9.85
C CYS A 51 4.17 4.23 9.21
N PHE A 52 4.96 3.16 9.39
CA PHE A 52 6.28 3.00 8.79
C PHE A 52 6.22 2.97 7.26
N GLY A 53 5.34 2.14 6.67
CA GLY A 53 5.15 2.10 5.22
C GLY A 53 4.70 3.45 4.64
N LYS A 54 3.82 4.17 5.33
CA LYS A 54 3.37 5.51 4.97
C LYS A 54 4.51 6.53 5.04
N GLN A 55 5.39 6.44 6.04
CA GLN A 55 6.59 7.27 6.14
C GLN A 55 7.52 7.02 4.94
N LEU A 56 7.88 5.76 4.66
CA LEU A 56 8.74 5.40 3.53
C LEU A 56 8.14 5.86 2.18
N PHE A 57 6.82 5.72 2.03
CA PHE A 57 6.09 6.22 0.86
C PHE A 57 6.22 7.74 0.72
N LEU A 58 6.00 8.50 1.79
CA LEU A 58 6.14 9.96 1.79
C LEU A 58 7.57 10.39 1.45
N GLU A 59 8.58 9.66 1.92
CA GLU A 59 9.98 9.92 1.55
C GLU A 59 10.24 9.67 0.06
N ALA A 60 9.68 8.60 -0.50
CA ALA A 60 9.80 8.28 -1.93
C ALA A 60 9.09 9.32 -2.81
N VAL A 61 7.86 9.70 -2.45
CA VAL A 61 7.08 10.71 -3.17
C VAL A 61 7.67 12.11 -3.01
N GLY A 62 8.21 12.46 -1.84
CA GLY A 62 8.86 13.75 -1.61
C GLY A 62 10.09 13.98 -2.51
N ARG A 63 10.73 12.90 -2.98
CA ARG A 63 11.86 12.95 -3.93
C ARG A 63 11.43 12.85 -5.40
N SER A 64 10.14 12.59 -5.67
CA SER A 64 9.63 12.27 -7.01
C SER A 64 9.88 13.35 -8.07
N GLN A 65 9.80 14.64 -7.69
CA GLN A 65 9.97 15.75 -8.65
C GLN A 65 11.36 15.78 -9.32
N ALA A 66 12.36 15.16 -8.68
CA ALA A 66 13.73 15.11 -9.17
C ALA A 66 14.08 13.76 -9.85
N LEU A 67 13.15 12.82 -9.90
CA LEU A 67 13.41 11.44 -10.34
C LEU A 67 12.65 11.10 -11.63
N PRO A 68 13.25 10.33 -12.53
CA PRO A 68 12.53 9.66 -13.60
C PRO A 68 11.39 8.78 -13.06
N LYS A 69 10.30 8.67 -13.83
CA LYS A 69 9.09 7.93 -13.45
C LYS A 69 9.36 6.47 -13.08
N ASP A 70 10.21 5.79 -13.85
CA ASP A 70 10.65 4.42 -13.63
C ASP A 70 11.43 4.25 -12.32
N VAL A 71 12.25 5.24 -11.95
CA VAL A 71 12.96 5.26 -10.67
C VAL A 71 11.99 5.43 -9.50
N LEU A 72 10.98 6.30 -9.64
CA LEU A 72 9.92 6.44 -8.63
C LEU A 72 9.16 5.11 -8.45
N ILE A 73 8.77 4.45 -9.55
CA ILE A 73 8.09 3.16 -9.51
C ILE A 73 8.95 2.11 -8.80
N ALA A 74 10.25 2.04 -9.11
CA ALA A 74 11.18 1.14 -8.43
C ALA A 74 11.26 1.42 -6.92
N ASN A 75 11.43 2.68 -6.52
CA ASN A 75 11.46 3.06 -5.10
C ASN A 75 10.16 2.68 -4.38
N LEU A 76 9.00 2.91 -5.00
CA LEU A 76 7.71 2.56 -4.41
C LEU A 76 7.52 1.04 -4.31
N LEU A 77 8.01 0.27 -5.30
CA LEU A 77 8.04 -1.18 -5.21
C LEU A 77 8.95 -1.68 -4.09
N ASP A 78 10.08 -1.01 -3.83
CA ASP A 78 10.97 -1.32 -2.71
C ASP A 78 10.28 -1.08 -1.37
N VAL A 79 9.54 0.03 -1.22
CA VAL A 79 8.70 0.28 -0.03
C VAL A 79 7.71 -0.86 0.18
N LEU A 80 6.99 -1.27 -0.87
CA LEU A 80 6.00 -2.35 -0.80
C LEU A 80 6.61 -3.75 -0.60
N ASN A 81 7.92 -3.91 -0.81
CA ASN A 81 8.66 -5.15 -0.60
C ASN A 81 9.47 -5.16 0.71
N ASN A 82 9.36 -4.12 1.53
CA ASN A 82 10.06 -4.04 2.80
C ASN A 82 9.55 -5.11 3.80
N GLU A 83 10.44 -5.99 4.24
CA GLU A 83 10.16 -7.09 5.19
C GLU A 83 10.56 -6.74 6.64
N GLU A 84 10.88 -5.48 6.92
CA GLU A 84 11.30 -5.03 8.25
C GLU A 84 10.13 -5.05 9.24
N ALA A 85 10.27 -5.88 10.27
CA ALA A 85 9.27 -6.03 11.32
C ALA A 85 9.20 -4.78 12.20
N GLN A 86 8.04 -4.14 12.26
CA GLN A 86 7.80 -2.95 13.08
C GLN A 86 7.20 -3.36 14.43
N LEU A 87 8.05 -3.83 15.35
CA LEU A 87 7.65 -4.32 16.67
C LEU A 87 8.12 -3.41 17.83
N PRO A 88 7.48 -3.49 19.01
CA PRO A 88 6.19 -4.15 19.26
C PRO A 88 5.05 -3.43 18.53
N ASP A 89 3.97 -4.13 18.16
CA ASP A 89 2.79 -3.52 17.53
C ASP A 89 1.51 -3.87 18.30
N PRO A 90 1.21 -3.14 19.38
CA PRO A 90 0.07 -3.45 20.25
C PRO A 90 -1.26 -3.49 19.51
N ALA A 91 -1.43 -2.71 18.44
CA ALA A 91 -2.67 -2.65 17.67
C ALA A 91 -2.85 -3.87 16.74
N ILE A 92 -1.75 -4.47 16.26
CA ILE A 92 -1.78 -5.77 15.57
C ILE A 92 -2.05 -6.89 16.58
N GLU A 93 -1.40 -6.85 17.74
CA GLU A 93 -1.56 -7.88 18.77
C GLU A 93 -2.98 -7.90 19.35
N ASP A 94 -3.57 -6.74 19.63
CA ASP A 94 -4.95 -6.59 20.10
C ASP A 94 -5.97 -7.13 19.08
N GLN A 95 -5.80 -6.82 17.79
CA GLN A 95 -6.70 -7.31 16.75
C GLN A 95 -6.51 -8.81 16.47
N GLY A 96 -5.27 -9.27 16.44
CA GLY A 96 -4.92 -10.62 16.00
C GLY A 96 -4.95 -11.68 17.10
N GLY A 97 -4.83 -11.27 18.36
CA GLY A 97 -4.76 -12.15 19.52
C GLY A 97 -3.70 -13.25 19.38
N GLU A 98 -4.02 -14.45 19.86
CA GLU A 98 -3.12 -15.61 19.81
C GLU A 98 -2.84 -16.08 18.37
N TYR A 99 -3.70 -15.78 17.40
CA TYR A 99 -3.55 -16.24 16.01
C TYR A 99 -2.35 -15.61 15.30
N VAL A 100 -2.02 -14.35 15.63
CA VAL A 100 -0.90 -13.65 14.98
C VAL A 100 0.44 -13.93 15.68
N GLN A 101 0.45 -14.37 16.94
CA GLN A 101 1.66 -14.58 17.73
C GLN A 101 2.72 -15.45 17.03
N PRO A 102 2.39 -16.60 16.40
CA PRO A 102 3.38 -17.45 15.72
C PRO A 102 4.05 -16.80 14.51
N VAL A 103 3.43 -15.76 13.95
CA VAL A 103 3.86 -15.08 12.72
C VAL A 103 4.04 -13.58 12.92
N LEU A 104 4.05 -13.09 14.17
CA LEU A 104 3.93 -11.67 14.49
C LEU A 104 5.06 -10.84 13.86
N SER A 105 6.30 -11.34 13.91
CA SER A 105 7.46 -10.68 13.29
C SER A 105 7.31 -10.48 11.78
N LYS A 106 6.68 -11.44 11.09
CA LYS A 106 6.42 -11.34 9.65
C LYS A 106 5.15 -10.56 9.34
N TYR A 107 4.15 -10.64 10.22
CA TYR A 107 2.88 -9.95 10.07
C TYR A 107 3.01 -8.44 10.34
N ALA A 108 3.99 -8.04 11.15
CA ALA A 108 4.32 -6.65 11.46
C ALA A 108 5.25 -5.97 10.44
N ALA A 109 5.46 -6.58 9.26
CA ALA A 109 6.17 -5.96 8.15
C ALA A 109 5.22 -5.41 7.08
N VAL A 110 5.69 -4.48 6.24
CA VAL A 110 4.92 -3.97 5.09
C VAL A 110 4.65 -5.11 4.10
N CYS A 111 5.67 -5.89 3.78
CA CYS A 111 5.59 -7.09 2.97
C CYS A 111 5.54 -8.34 3.87
N VAL A 112 4.36 -8.97 3.97
CA VAL A 112 4.18 -10.14 4.84
C VAL A 112 4.63 -11.40 4.10
N ARG A 113 5.58 -12.14 4.70
CA ARG A 113 6.13 -13.40 4.16
C ARG A 113 6.03 -14.55 5.16
N CYS A 114 4.88 -15.22 5.22
CA CYS A 114 4.67 -16.39 6.08
C CYS A 114 4.41 -17.67 5.29
N PRO A 115 4.71 -18.86 5.84
CA PRO A 115 4.21 -20.12 5.30
C PRO A 115 2.67 -20.08 5.23
N GLY A 116 2.11 -20.33 4.04
CA GLY A 116 0.66 -20.37 3.83
C GLY A 116 -0.05 -19.01 3.79
N TYR A 117 0.63 -17.89 4.05
CA TYR A 117 0.03 -16.55 4.04
C TYR A 117 1.04 -15.46 3.73
N GLY A 118 0.71 -14.53 2.83
CA GLY A 118 1.59 -13.38 2.57
C GLY A 118 1.15 -12.51 1.40
N THR A 119 1.97 -11.49 1.13
CA THR A 119 1.79 -10.57 0.02
C THR A 119 2.14 -11.27 -1.30
N ARG A 120 1.16 -11.40 -2.20
CA ARG A 120 1.35 -12.02 -3.53
C ARG A 120 1.59 -11.02 -4.65
N THR A 121 1.21 -9.78 -4.41
CA THR A 121 1.16 -8.73 -5.43
C THR A 121 1.48 -7.38 -4.80
N ASN A 122 2.26 -6.57 -5.51
CA ASN A 122 2.49 -5.16 -5.22
C ASN A 122 2.09 -4.35 -6.45
N THR A 123 1.26 -3.33 -6.26
CA THR A 123 0.73 -2.54 -7.38
C THR A 123 0.99 -1.06 -7.13
N ILE A 124 1.57 -0.40 -8.12
CA ILE A 124 1.77 1.05 -8.19
C ILE A 124 0.86 1.59 -9.29
N ILE A 125 0.06 2.59 -8.94
CA ILE A 125 -0.79 3.31 -9.89
C ILE A 125 -0.41 4.78 -9.81
N LEU A 126 0.16 5.31 -10.88
CA LEU A 126 0.44 6.73 -11.02
C LEU A 126 -0.56 7.33 -11.99
N VAL A 127 -1.18 8.44 -11.61
CA VAL A 127 -2.11 9.19 -12.46
C VAL A 127 -1.62 10.62 -12.53
N ASP A 128 -1.33 11.12 -13.73
CA ASP A 128 -0.89 12.50 -13.92
C ASP A 128 -2.06 13.48 -14.12
N ALA A 129 -1.72 14.77 -14.22
CA ALA A 129 -2.70 15.84 -14.43
C ALA A 129 -3.45 15.72 -15.78
N ASP A 130 -2.90 15.03 -16.77
CA ASP A 130 -3.54 14.78 -18.06
C ASP A 130 -4.42 13.51 -18.03
N GLY A 131 -4.50 12.81 -16.88
CA GLY A 131 -5.24 11.57 -16.74
C GLY A 131 -4.54 10.36 -17.38
N ARG A 132 -3.23 10.47 -17.65
CA ARG A 132 -2.43 9.31 -18.09
C ARG A 132 -2.11 8.47 -16.87
N VAL A 133 -2.40 7.18 -16.99
CA VAL A 133 -2.20 6.18 -15.96
C VAL A 133 -0.98 5.35 -16.31
N THR A 134 -0.08 5.16 -15.35
CA THR A 134 0.94 4.11 -15.37
C THR A 134 0.60 3.12 -14.26
N PHE A 135 0.21 1.92 -14.65
CA PHE A 135 -0.10 0.80 -13.76
C PHE A 135 1.07 -0.18 -13.82
N THR A 136 1.80 -0.32 -12.72
CA THR A 136 2.87 -1.32 -12.59
C THR A 136 2.51 -2.31 -11.50
N GLU A 137 2.48 -3.59 -11.84
CA GLU A 137 2.22 -4.66 -10.90
C GLU A 137 3.37 -5.67 -10.88
N ARG A 138 3.86 -5.96 -9.68
CA ARG A 138 4.79 -7.06 -9.40
C ARG A 138 4.03 -8.18 -8.71
N SER A 139 3.88 -9.31 -9.38
CA SER A 139 3.06 -10.44 -8.94
C SER A 139 3.85 -11.74 -8.87
N MET A 140 3.55 -12.55 -7.86
CA MET A 140 4.10 -13.88 -7.67
C MET A 140 3.50 -14.85 -8.70
N MET A 141 4.34 -15.50 -9.51
CA MET A 141 3.87 -16.33 -10.62
C MET A 141 3.22 -17.65 -10.15
N ASP A 142 3.71 -18.25 -9.07
CA ASP A 142 3.16 -19.49 -8.54
C ASP A 142 3.31 -19.59 -7.00
N LYS A 143 3.71 -20.77 -6.47
CA LYS A 143 3.97 -20.99 -5.04
C LYS A 143 5.44 -20.79 -4.66
N ASP A 144 6.33 -20.65 -5.64
CA ASP A 144 7.74 -20.35 -5.47
C ASP A 144 7.94 -18.87 -5.15
N LEU A 145 8.44 -18.59 -3.94
CA LEU A 145 8.70 -17.24 -3.41
C LEU A 145 9.78 -16.47 -4.18
N SER A 146 10.55 -17.14 -5.04
CA SER A 146 11.57 -16.51 -5.90
C SER A 146 11.03 -16.06 -7.26
N ARG A 147 9.85 -16.55 -7.67
CA ARG A 147 9.34 -16.34 -9.03
C ARG A 147 8.34 -15.19 -9.09
N TRP A 148 8.83 -14.05 -9.55
CA TRP A 148 8.07 -12.81 -9.70
C TRP A 148 8.08 -12.34 -11.14
N GLU A 149 6.98 -11.71 -11.53
CA GLU A 149 6.86 -11.02 -12.80
C GLU A 149 6.39 -9.59 -12.54
N THR A 150 7.03 -8.63 -13.21
CA THR A 150 6.60 -7.23 -13.19
C THR A 150 6.05 -6.86 -14.55
N ARG A 151 4.82 -6.34 -14.59
CA ARG A 151 4.17 -5.85 -15.80
C ARG A 151 3.80 -4.39 -15.62
N THR A 152 3.97 -3.60 -16.68
CA THR A 152 3.56 -2.20 -16.72
C THR A 152 2.61 -1.98 -17.88
N TYR A 153 1.51 -1.29 -17.61
CA TYR A 153 0.51 -0.88 -18.58
C TYR A 153 0.36 0.64 -18.52
N GLU A 154 0.26 1.27 -19.68
CA GLU A 154 0.01 2.70 -19.80
C GLU A 154 -1.27 2.93 -20.61
N PHE A 155 -2.16 3.75 -20.08
CA PHE A 155 -3.43 4.09 -20.71
C PHE A 155 -3.90 5.47 -20.26
N THR A 156 -4.94 6.01 -20.88
CA THR A 156 -5.51 7.31 -20.50
C THR A 156 -6.94 7.09 -20.02
N LEU A 157 -7.31 7.74 -18.91
CA LEU A 157 -8.68 7.72 -18.44
C LEU A 157 -9.57 8.41 -19.48
N GLN A 158 -10.64 7.73 -19.91
CA GLN A 158 -11.65 8.33 -20.77
C GLN A 158 -12.58 9.16 -19.90
N ASN A 159 -12.81 10.41 -20.30
CA ASN A 159 -13.79 11.30 -19.67
C ASN A 159 -15.22 10.85 -19.98
#